data_AF-A0A9X7R387-F1
#
_entry.id   AF-A0A9X7R387-F1
#
_cell.length_a   1.000
_cell.length_b   1.000
_cell.length_c   1.000
_cell.angle_alpha   90.00
_cell.angle_beta   90.00
_cell.angle_gamma   90.00
#
_symmetry.space_group_name_H-M   'P 1'
#
loop_
_entity.id
_entity.type
_entity.pdbx_description
1 polymer ?
#
loop_
_entity_poly.entity_id
_entity_poly.type
_entity_poly.pdbx_seq_one_letter_code
_entity_poly.pdbx_strand_id
1 'polypeptide(L)'
;MSYDWDLIERLLLRAQECADQPYKARECGEEVAEQHRLQGEPVDGSVDHLKKVAGDLEGDLLANGYIQERPREHGGTGNNFELTERGTELLTLISRSFPDHLVFRQLLDEQGEAALLPETFDLLAERATRDRVNDRPER
;
A
#
# COMPACT_ATOMS: atom_id res chain seq x y z
N MET A 1 -5.56 13.28 -8.65
CA MET A 1 -6.36 12.73 -7.54
C MET A 1 -5.38 12.19 -6.52
N SER A 2 -5.61 12.43 -5.24
CA SER A 2 -4.77 11.89 -4.17
C SER A 2 -5.21 10.47 -3.86
N TYR A 3 -4.25 9.57 -3.64
CA TYR A 3 -4.58 8.21 -3.24
C TYR A 3 -4.88 8.13 -1.74
N ASP A 4 -5.85 7.30 -1.36
CA ASP A 4 -6.06 6.92 0.03
C ASP A 4 -4.93 6.00 0.50
N TRP A 5 -3.86 6.59 1.05
CA TRP A 5 -2.70 5.83 1.52
C TRP A 5 -3.03 4.82 2.64
N ASP A 6 -4.05 5.10 3.46
CA ASP A 6 -4.56 4.16 4.47
C ASP A 6 -5.18 2.93 3.81
N LEU A 7 -5.89 3.12 2.69
CA LEU A 7 -6.43 2.02 1.88
C LEU A 7 -5.32 1.20 1.22
N ILE A 8 -4.32 1.85 0.64
CA ILE A 8 -3.16 1.16 0.04
C ILE A 8 -2.40 0.37 1.12
N GLU A 9 -2.13 0.97 2.28
CA GLU A 9 -1.52 0.29 3.42
C GLU A 9 -2.33 -0.95 3.82
N ARG A 10 -3.66 -0.82 3.94
CA ARG A 10 -4.53 -1.95 4.30
C ARG A 10 -4.52 -3.06 3.25
N LEU A 11 -4.51 -2.70 1.95
CA LEU A 11 -4.43 -3.65 0.84
C LEU A 11 -3.11 -4.43 0.83
N LEU A 12 -1.99 -3.76 1.11
CA LEU A 12 -0.67 -4.38 1.18
C LEU A 12 -0.55 -5.28 2.43
N LEU A 13 -1.04 -4.81 3.59
CA LEU A 13 -1.12 -5.63 4.80
C LEU A 13 -1.97 -6.88 4.55
N ARG A 14 -3.12 -6.73 3.89
CA ARG A 14 -3.94 -7.87 3.50
C ARG A 14 -3.14 -8.82 2.64
N ALA A 15 -2.39 -8.37 1.63
CA ALA A 15 -1.59 -9.26 0.78
C ALA A 15 -0.50 -10.01 1.57
N GLN A 16 0.04 -9.38 2.62
CA GLN A 16 0.99 -10.03 3.53
C GLN A 16 0.32 -11.11 4.41
N GLU A 17 -0.87 -10.81 4.94
CA GLU A 17 -1.64 -11.69 5.83
C GLU A 17 -2.35 -12.82 5.06
N CYS A 18 -2.66 -12.58 3.79
CA CYS A 18 -3.44 -13.42 2.88
C CYS A 18 -2.64 -14.63 2.39
N ALA A 19 -2.14 -15.41 3.34
CA ALA A 19 -1.36 -16.59 3.07
C ALA A 19 -2.25 -17.71 2.48
N ASP A 20 -3.19 -18.19 3.28
CA ASP A 20 -4.12 -19.29 2.94
C ASP A 20 -5.52 -18.78 2.56
N GLN A 21 -5.82 -17.53 2.91
CA GLN A 21 -7.11 -16.91 2.67
C GLN A 21 -7.18 -16.29 1.28
N PRO A 22 -8.38 -16.12 0.71
CA PRO A 22 -8.57 -15.37 -0.53
C PRO A 22 -8.36 -13.87 -0.31
N TYR A 23 -7.71 -13.22 -1.27
CA TYR A 23 -7.50 -11.78 -1.24
C TYR A 23 -8.79 -11.08 -1.59
N LYS A 24 -9.18 -10.11 -0.76
CA LYS A 24 -10.46 -9.42 -0.87
C LYS A 24 -10.25 -7.92 -0.70
N ALA A 25 -9.82 -7.26 -1.77
CA ALA A 25 -9.63 -5.81 -1.77
C ALA A 25 -10.90 -5.04 -1.36
N ARG A 26 -12.07 -5.50 -1.82
CA ARG A 26 -13.35 -4.86 -1.47
C ARG A 26 -13.68 -4.89 0.03
N GLU A 27 -13.29 -5.95 0.75
CA GLU A 27 -13.46 -5.98 2.21
C GLU A 27 -12.53 -4.97 2.89
N CYS A 28 -11.30 -4.80 2.37
CA CYS A 28 -10.36 -3.79 2.88
C CYS A 28 -10.94 -2.37 2.74
N GLY A 29 -11.60 -2.05 1.63
CA GLY A 29 -12.27 -0.76 1.43
C GLY A 29 -13.40 -0.51 2.44
N GLU A 30 -14.15 -1.55 2.81
CA GLU A 30 -15.17 -1.46 3.87
C GLU A 30 -14.56 -1.25 5.25
N GLU A 31 -13.50 -1.99 5.57
CA GLU A 31 -12.79 -1.89 6.84
C GLU A 31 -12.20 -0.50 7.06
N VAL A 32 -11.57 0.08 6.02
CA VAL A 32 -11.02 1.44 6.08
C VAL A 32 -12.14 2.45 6.26
N ALA A 33 -13.24 2.33 5.51
CA ALA A 33 -14.38 3.23 5.68
C ALA A 33 -14.95 3.20 7.11
N GLU A 34 -15.05 2.01 7.70
CA GLU A 34 -15.49 1.81 9.08
C GLU A 34 -14.46 2.38 10.07
N GLN A 35 -13.16 2.15 9.87
CA GLN A 35 -12.10 2.71 10.70
C GLN A 35 -12.13 4.24 10.73
N HIS A 36 -12.22 4.89 9.56
CA HIS A 36 -12.33 6.34 9.49
C HIS A 36 -13.60 6.84 10.19
N ARG A 37 -14.74 6.15 10.01
CA ARG A 37 -15.99 6.48 10.71
C ARG A 37 -15.85 6.37 12.23
N LEU A 38 -15.17 5.35 12.74
CA LEU A 38 -14.88 5.16 14.15
C LEU A 38 -13.90 6.20 14.71
N GLN A 39 -12.91 6.60 13.91
CA GLN A 39 -11.94 7.65 14.24
C GLN A 39 -12.54 9.06 14.13
N GLY A 40 -13.72 9.19 13.51
CA GLY A 40 -14.35 10.48 13.23
C GLY A 40 -13.64 11.28 12.14
N GLU A 41 -12.81 10.62 11.33
CA GLU A 41 -12.10 11.25 10.22
C GLU A 41 -13.02 11.35 8.99
N PRO A 42 -12.90 12.45 8.22
CA PRO A 42 -13.62 12.55 6.96
C PRO A 42 -13.16 11.43 6.02
N VAL A 43 -14.11 10.65 5.53
CA VAL A 43 -13.88 9.65 4.49
C VAL A 43 -14.05 10.35 3.14
N ASP A 44 -13.10 10.18 2.22
CA ASP A 44 -13.23 10.72 0.87
C ASP A 44 -14.23 9.87 0.05
N GLY A 45 -15.51 10.10 0.31
CA GLY A 45 -16.63 9.42 -0.33
C GLY A 45 -17.38 8.43 0.56
N SER A 46 -18.20 7.59 -0.07
CA SER A 46 -19.00 6.54 0.60
C SER A 46 -18.25 5.22 0.66
N VAL A 47 -18.70 4.29 1.50
CA VAL A 47 -18.17 2.91 1.57
C VAL A 47 -18.09 2.27 0.18
N ASP A 48 -19.12 2.45 -0.66
CA ASP A 48 -19.12 1.96 -2.05
C ASP A 48 -18.04 2.59 -2.93
N HIS A 49 -17.69 3.85 -2.67
CA HIS A 49 -16.58 4.51 -3.36
C HIS A 49 -15.25 3.85 -2.99
N LEU A 50 -14.98 3.67 -1.70
CA LEU A 50 -13.76 3.01 -1.23
C LEU A 50 -13.67 1.56 -1.70
N LYS A 51 -14.78 0.82 -1.71
CA LYS A 51 -14.83 -0.54 -2.28
C LYS A 51 -14.43 -0.58 -3.75
N LYS A 52 -14.86 0.43 -4.52
CA LYS A 52 -14.50 0.55 -5.94
C LYS A 52 -13.03 0.90 -6.08
N VAL A 53 -12.57 1.94 -5.39
CA VAL A 53 -11.16 2.38 -5.39
C VAL A 53 -10.24 1.24 -4.97
N ALA A 54 -10.62 0.43 -3.98
CA ALA A 54 -9.84 -0.73 -3.57
C ALA A 54 -9.66 -1.77 -4.69
N GLY A 55 -10.69 -1.99 -5.50
CA GLY A 55 -10.61 -2.89 -6.66
C GLY A 55 -9.77 -2.33 -7.80
N ASP A 56 -9.86 -1.04 -8.07
CA ASP A 56 -8.99 -0.36 -9.04
C ASP A 56 -7.52 -0.41 -8.57
N LEU A 57 -7.25 -0.08 -7.30
CA LEU A 57 -5.92 -0.13 -6.68
C LEU A 57 -5.32 -1.54 -6.66
N GLU A 58 -6.11 -2.59 -6.41
CA GLU A 58 -5.64 -3.98 -6.52
C GLU A 58 -5.05 -4.24 -7.90
N GLY A 59 -5.75 -3.82 -8.96
CA GLY A 59 -5.30 -3.95 -10.34
C GLY A 59 -3.98 -3.19 -10.58
N ASP A 60 -3.90 -1.95 -10.10
CA ASP A 60 -2.68 -1.15 -10.19
C ASP A 60 -1.50 -1.76 -9.41
N LEU A 61 -1.72 -2.23 -8.18
CA LEU A 61 -0.68 -2.84 -7.37
C LEU A 61 -0.16 -4.13 -8.00
N LEU A 62 -1.03 -4.91 -8.63
CA LEU A 62 -0.65 -6.11 -9.36
C LEU A 62 0.10 -5.76 -10.66
N ALA A 63 -0.40 -4.81 -11.44
CA ALA A 63 0.20 -4.39 -12.71
C ALA A 63 1.59 -3.76 -12.52
N ASN A 64 1.78 -2.97 -11.45
CA ASN A 64 3.04 -2.32 -11.12
C ASN A 64 4.00 -3.23 -10.31
N GLY A 65 3.58 -4.46 -9.98
CA GLY A 65 4.42 -5.48 -9.34
C GLY A 65 4.68 -5.25 -7.84
N TYR A 66 3.77 -4.60 -7.12
CA TYR A 66 3.81 -4.53 -5.65
C TYR A 66 3.24 -5.80 -5.00
N ILE A 67 2.22 -6.37 -5.61
CA ILE A 67 1.67 -7.68 -5.23
C ILE A 67 1.82 -8.63 -6.40
N GLN A 68 1.92 -9.93 -6.12
CA GLN A 68 1.93 -10.97 -7.13
C GLN A 68 1.05 -12.13 -6.70
N GLU A 69 0.54 -12.89 -7.68
CA GLU A 69 -0.14 -14.14 -7.39
C GLU A 69 0.80 -15.08 -6.65
N ARG A 70 0.32 -15.66 -5.55
CA ARG A 70 1.11 -16.57 -4.76
C ARG A 70 1.50 -17.80 -5.59
N PRO A 71 2.79 -18.19 -5.68
CA PRO A 71 3.19 -19.37 -6.43
C PRO A 71 2.53 -20.62 -5.85
N ARG A 72 2.18 -21.59 -6.70
CA ARG A 72 1.66 -22.89 -6.25
C ARG A 72 2.60 -23.59 -5.27
N GLU A 73 3.91 -23.40 -5.45
CA GLU A 73 4.96 -23.92 -4.56
C GLU A 73 4.87 -23.36 -3.14
N HIS A 74 4.35 -22.13 -2.99
CA HIS A 74 4.10 -21.49 -1.71
C HIS A 74 2.65 -21.69 -1.21
N GLY A 75 1.85 -22.54 -1.87
CA GLY A 75 0.45 -22.78 -1.52
C GLY A 75 -0.55 -21.91 -2.29
N GLY A 76 -0.16 -21.35 -3.44
CA GLY A 76 -1.02 -20.55 -4.29
C GLY A 76 -2.29 -21.27 -4.75
N THR A 77 -3.45 -20.70 -4.42
CA THR A 77 -4.78 -21.20 -4.82
C THR A 77 -5.31 -20.56 -6.10
N GLY A 78 -4.61 -19.54 -6.63
CA GLY A 78 -5.09 -18.65 -7.71
C GLY A 78 -6.02 -17.53 -7.22
N ASN A 79 -6.31 -17.47 -5.91
CA ASN A 79 -7.07 -16.38 -5.28
C ASN A 79 -6.29 -15.72 -4.13
N ASN A 80 -5.03 -16.13 -3.91
CA ASN A 80 -4.18 -15.63 -2.85
C ASN A 80 -3.01 -14.89 -3.48
N PHE A 81 -2.66 -13.74 -2.92
CA PHE A 81 -1.54 -12.91 -3.36
C PHE A 81 -0.48 -12.85 -2.27
N GLU A 82 0.74 -12.54 -2.66
CA GLU A 82 1.84 -12.25 -1.75
C GLU A 82 2.48 -10.91 -2.10
N LEU A 83 3.06 -10.25 -1.11
CA LEU A 83 3.84 -9.03 -1.34
C LEU A 83 5.14 -9.36 -2.06
N THR A 84 5.49 -8.53 -3.04
CA THR A 84 6.83 -8.53 -3.62
C THR A 84 7.80 -7.75 -2.72
N GLU A 85 9.09 -7.76 -3.07
CA GLU A 85 10.09 -6.91 -2.40
C GLU A 85 9.67 -5.43 -2.45
N ARG A 86 9.20 -4.96 -3.62
CA ARG A 86 8.71 -3.60 -3.81
C ARG A 86 7.46 -3.31 -2.99
N GLY A 87 6.49 -4.23 -2.94
CA GLY A 87 5.30 -4.09 -2.10
C GLY A 87 5.62 -3.99 -0.61
N THR A 88 6.59 -4.78 -0.16
CA THR A 88 7.06 -4.76 1.23
C THR A 88 7.75 -3.44 1.56
N GLU A 89 8.56 -2.92 0.65
CA GLU A 89 9.21 -1.62 0.81
C GLU A 89 8.19 -0.47 0.82
N LEU A 90 7.24 -0.46 -0.12
CA LEU A 90 6.16 0.53 -0.15
C LEU A 90 5.37 0.51 1.16
N LEU A 91 4.93 -0.69 1.60
CA LEU A 91 4.22 -0.85 2.87
C LEU A 91 5.04 -0.29 4.03
N THR A 92 6.32 -0.63 4.10
CA THR A 92 7.20 -0.14 5.18
C THR A 92 7.31 1.38 5.17
N LEU A 93 7.45 1.99 3.99
CA LEU A 93 7.60 3.44 3.83
C LEU A 93 6.33 4.22 4.14
N ILE A 94 5.16 3.71 3.75
CA ILE A 94 3.88 4.39 4.01
C ILE A 94 3.30 4.02 5.37
N SER A 95 3.75 2.92 5.99
CA SER A 95 3.14 2.45 7.24
C SER A 95 3.42 3.39 8.40
N ARG A 96 2.44 3.51 9.30
CA ARG A 96 2.56 4.33 10.52
C ARG A 96 3.74 3.92 11.42
N SER A 97 4.28 2.71 11.24
CA SER A 97 5.51 2.27 11.91
C SER A 97 6.77 3.00 11.45
N PHE A 98 6.75 3.67 10.30
CA PHE A 98 7.86 4.45 9.78
C PHE A 98 7.77 5.91 10.23
N PRO A 99 8.81 6.49 10.88
CA PRO A 99 8.74 7.84 11.44
C PRO A 99 8.39 8.92 10.40
N ASP A 100 8.98 8.83 9.19
CA ASP A 100 8.75 9.80 8.12
C ASP A 100 7.65 9.38 7.13
N HIS A 101 6.75 8.46 7.54
CA HIS A 101 5.69 7.97 6.65
C HIS A 101 4.78 9.09 6.14
N LEU A 102 4.50 10.11 6.96
CA LEU A 102 3.71 11.27 6.55
C LEU A 102 4.42 12.10 5.48
N VAL A 103 5.74 12.28 5.60
CA VAL A 103 6.55 12.98 4.60
C VAL A 103 6.57 12.19 3.30
N PHE A 104 6.74 10.86 3.39
CA PHE A 104 6.74 9.99 2.23
C PHE A 104 5.38 9.94 1.52
N ARG A 105 4.29 9.82 2.27
CA ARG A 105 2.92 9.91 1.74
C ARG A 105 2.68 11.24 1.02
N GLN A 106 3.16 12.36 1.57
CA GLN A 106 3.07 13.66 0.88
C GLN A 106 3.89 13.70 -0.40
N LEU A 107 5.13 13.20 -0.40
CA LEU A 107 5.97 13.15 -1.61
C LEU A 107 5.31 12.34 -2.72
N LEU A 108 4.68 11.22 -2.36
CA LEU A 108 3.91 10.40 -3.29
C LEU A 108 2.66 11.14 -3.77
N ASP A 109 1.95 11.82 -2.88
CA ASP A 109 0.78 12.64 -3.23
C ASP A 109 1.11 13.72 -4.27
N GLU A 110 2.29 14.35 -4.15
CA GLU A 110 2.79 15.31 -5.15
C GLU A 110 2.98 14.70 -6.55
N GLN A 111 3.20 13.38 -6.66
CA GLN A 111 3.28 12.67 -7.94
C GLN A 111 1.91 12.26 -8.48
N GLY A 112 0.86 12.26 -7.64
CA GLY A 112 -0.48 11.84 -8.00
C GLY A 112 -0.55 10.39 -8.48
N GLU A 113 -1.21 10.14 -9.62
CA GLU A 113 -1.38 8.78 -10.17
C GLU A 113 -0.05 8.11 -10.56
N ALA A 114 0.99 8.90 -10.83
CA ALA A 114 2.32 8.40 -11.14
C ALA A 114 3.07 7.87 -9.90
N ALA A 115 2.55 8.07 -8.69
CA ALA A 115 3.18 7.65 -7.44
C ALA A 115 3.35 6.14 -7.33
N LEU A 116 2.39 5.38 -7.89
CA LEU A 116 2.41 3.92 -7.93
C LEU A 116 3.18 3.38 -9.15
N LEU A 117 3.74 4.24 -10.00
CA LEU A 117 4.60 3.76 -11.05
C LEU A 117 5.93 3.30 -10.44
N PRO A 118 6.45 2.13 -10.85
CA PRO A 118 7.66 1.59 -10.27
C PRO A 118 8.84 2.53 -10.43
N GLU A 119 8.97 3.22 -11.56
CA GLU A 119 10.05 4.18 -11.83
C GLU A 119 10.02 5.37 -10.85
N THR A 120 8.83 5.92 -10.60
CA THR A 120 8.63 7.04 -9.66
C THR A 120 8.89 6.58 -8.23
N PHE A 121 8.32 5.43 -7.86
CA PHE A 121 8.47 4.88 -6.52
C PHE A 121 9.93 4.54 -6.20
N ASP A 122 10.66 3.88 -7.10
CA ASP A 122 12.07 3.52 -6.89
C ASP A 122 12.92 4.76 -6.60
N LEU A 123 12.71 5.84 -7.35
CA LEU A 123 13.42 7.11 -7.15
C LEU A 123 13.10 7.74 -5.78
N LEU A 124 11.83 7.74 -5.38
CA LEU A 124 11.40 8.28 -4.09
C LEU A 124 11.87 7.40 -2.92
N ALA A 125 11.79 6.08 -3.07
CA ALA A 125 12.23 5.10 -2.08
C ALA A 125 13.75 5.17 -1.89
N GLU A 126 14.53 5.28 -2.98
CA GLU A 126 15.98 5.49 -2.90
C GLU A 126 16.30 6.80 -2.16
N ARG A 127 15.58 7.88 -2.46
CA ARG A 127 15.77 9.16 -1.76
C ARG A 127 15.40 9.05 -0.27
N ALA A 128 14.29 8.41 0.05
CA ALA A 128 13.80 8.22 1.40
C ALA A 128 14.64 7.25 2.23
N THR A 129 15.33 6.29 1.60
CA THR A 129 16.26 5.38 2.27
C THR A 129 17.66 5.97 2.42
N ARG A 130 18.12 6.74 1.42
CA ARG A 130 19.41 7.45 1.45
C ARG A 130 19.49 8.49 2.55
N ASP A 131 18.40 9.20 2.80
CA ASP A 131 18.33 10.18 3.90
C ASP A 131 18.55 9.50 5.27
N ARG A 132 18.08 8.25 5.45
CA ARG A 132 18.28 7.44 6.66
C ARG A 132 19.72 7.03 6.90
N VAL A 133 20.50 6.84 5.83
CA VAL A 133 21.92 6.43 5.94
C VAL A 133 22.76 7.60 6.49
N ASN A 134 22.36 8.84 6.20
CA ASN A 134 23.03 10.04 6.72
C ASN A 134 22.68 10.38 8.18
N ASP A 135 21.61 9.81 8.75
CA ASP A 135 21.19 10.04 10.14
C ASP A 135 21.67 8.95 11.12
N ARG A 136 22.58 8.05 10.73
CA ARG A 136 23.29 7.21 11.70
C ARG A 136 24.44 8.03 12.31
N PRO A 137 24.36 8.53 13.56
CA PRO A 137 25.56 8.99 14.23
C PRO A 137 26.50 7.79 14.36
N GLU A 138 27.66 7.92 13.73
CA GLU A 138 28.83 7.08 13.98
C GLU A 138 29.01 7.01 15.51
N ARG A 139 28.94 5.80 16.06
CA ARG A 139 29.20 5.56 17.49
C ARG A 139 30.68 5.71 17.81
#